data_AF-A0A3S1MDK8-F1
#
_entry.id   AF-A0A3S1MDK8-F1
#
_cell.length_a   1.000
_cell.length_b   1.000
_cell.length_c   1.000
_cell.angle_alpha   90.00
_cell.angle_beta   90.00
_cell.angle_gamma   90.00
#
_symmetry.space_group_name_H-M   'P 1'
#
loop_
_entity.id
_entity.type
_entity.pdbx_description
1 polymer ?
#
loop_
_entity_poly.entity_id
_entity_poly.type
_entity_poly.pdbx_seq_one_letter_code
_entity_poly.pdbx_strand_id
1 'polypeptide(L)' 'FVWEQGKFANPPAKDLETWFIRGGSAGAALYTFLQPGIYAYVNHNLIEAVELGATAHFTVEGNWDDDLMMQVEPPKAIAS' A
#
# COMPACT_ATOMS: atom_id res chain seq x y z
N PHE A 1 3.08 0.68 -11.28
CA PHE A 1 2.81 1.81 -12.20
C PHE A 1 1.63 2.61 -11.67
N VAL A 2 1.65 3.94 -11.76
CA VAL A 2 0.55 4.79 -11.29
C VAL A 2 0.26 5.92 -12.27
N TRP A 3 -1.01 6.08 -12.64
CA TRP A 3 -1.55 7.22 -13.37
C TRP A 3 -2.46 8.03 -12.44
N GLU A 4 -1.89 8.89 -11.61
CA GLU A 4 -2.63 9.68 -10.61
C GLU A 4 -3.71 10.58 -11.25
N GLN A 5 -3.42 11.08 -12.45
CA GLN A 5 -4.35 11.91 -13.23
C GLN A 5 -5.32 11.10 -14.09
N GLY A 6 -5.19 9.76 -14.12
CA GLY A 6 -6.05 8.85 -14.87
C GLY A 6 -6.04 9.04 -16.38
N LYS A 7 -4.87 9.34 -16.96
CA LYS A 7 -4.70 9.52 -18.41
C LYS A 7 -3.63 8.57 -18.92
N PHE A 8 -4.03 7.45 -19.54
CA PHE A 8 -3.08 6.40 -19.98
C PHE A 8 -2.13 6.82 -21.10
N ALA A 9 -2.46 7.88 -21.85
CA ALA A 9 -1.56 8.46 -22.85
C ALA A 9 -0.35 9.18 -22.21
N ASN A 10 -0.45 9.56 -20.93
CA ASN A 10 0.68 10.11 -20.19
C ASN A 10 1.51 8.96 -19.59
N PRO A 11 2.84 9.10 -19.50
CA PRO A 11 3.67 8.11 -18.83
C PRO A 11 3.25 7.92 -17.36
N PRO A 12 3.14 6.67 -16.86
CA PRO A 12 2.91 6.42 -15.45
C PRO A 12 4.13 6.75 -14.59
N ALA A 13 3.89 7.09 -13.33
CA ALA A 13 4.90 7.02 -12.28
C ALA A 13 5.16 5.56 -11.86
N LYS A 14 6.30 5.31 -11.21
CA LYS A 14 6.69 4.03 -10.62
C LYS A 14 7.03 4.23 -9.14
N ASP A 15 6.97 3.15 -8.39
CA ASP A 15 7.52 3.05 -7.03
C ASP A 15 6.96 4.09 -6.02
N LEU A 16 5.72 4.52 -6.22
CA LEU A 16 5.05 5.46 -5.31
C LEU A 16 4.58 4.75 -4.03
N GLU A 17 4.92 5.33 -2.88
CA GLU A 17 4.40 4.93 -1.56
C GLU A 17 2.92 5.32 -1.37
N THR A 18 2.54 6.49 -1.90
CA THR A 18 1.20 7.09 -1.84
C THR A 18 1.02 7.92 -3.10
N TRP A 19 -0.22 8.05 -3.56
CA TRP A 19 -0.56 8.88 -4.72
C TRP A 19 -1.78 9.77 -4.49
N PHE A 20 -1.93 10.80 -5.32
CA PHE A 20 -2.98 11.80 -5.14
C PHE A 20 -4.06 11.78 -6.23
N ILE A 21 -5.30 11.47 -5.83
CA ILE A 21 -6.48 11.63 -6.68
C ILE A 21 -7.14 12.98 -6.39
N ARG A 22 -7.12 13.89 -7.37
CA ARG A 22 -7.79 15.19 -7.26
C ARG A 22 -9.32 15.00 -7.22
N GLY A 23 -10.02 15.80 -6.43
CA GLY A 23 -11.49 15.82 -6.42
C GLY A 23 -12.07 16.04 -7.82
N GLY A 24 -13.07 15.25 -8.19
CA GLY A 24 -13.66 15.27 -9.55
C GLY A 24 -12.86 14.52 -10.61
N SER A 25 -11.90 13.67 -10.22
CA SER A 25 -11.11 12.84 -11.14
C SER A 25 -11.05 11.37 -10.70
N ALA A 26 -10.47 10.54 -11.55
CA ALA A 26 -10.11 9.16 -11.25
C ALA A 26 -8.63 8.94 -11.59
N GLY A 27 -7.99 8.00 -10.91
CA GLY A 27 -6.65 7.52 -11.22
C GLY A 27 -6.61 6.00 -11.23
N ALA A 28 -5.45 5.44 -11.60
CA ALA A 28 -5.25 3.99 -11.64
C ALA A 28 -3.85 3.63 -11.18
N ALA A 29 -3.74 2.54 -10.43
CA ALA A 29 -2.48 1.96 -10.00
C ALA A 29 -2.44 0.46 -10.34
N LEU A 30 -1.25 0.00 -10.70
CA LEU A 30 -0.94 -1.42 -10.88
C LEU A 30 0.15 -1.80 -9.89
N TYR A 31 -0.11 -2.85 -9.13
CA TYR A 31 0.79 -3.45 -8.17
C TYR A 31 0.77 -4.96 -8.33
N THR A 32 1.95 -5.59 -8.31
CA THR A 32 2.09 -7.04 -8.22
C THR A 32 2.41 -7.35 -6.76
N PHE A 33 1.55 -8.12 -6.10
CA PHE A 33 1.80 -8.52 -4.71
C PHE A 33 3.01 -9.45 -4.66
N LEU A 34 3.90 -9.19 -3.69
CA LEU A 34 5.12 -9.97 -3.47
C LEU A 34 5.12 -10.73 -2.13
N GLN A 35 4.14 -10.47 -1.26
CA GLN A 35 4.01 -11.10 0.05
C GLN A 35 2.53 -11.49 0.31
N PRO A 36 2.25 -12.59 1.02
CA PRO A 36 0.90 -12.92 1.45
C PRO A 36 0.50 -12.09 2.67
N GLY A 37 -0.79 -12.12 3.02
CA GLY A 37 -1.32 -11.48 4.23
C GLY A 37 -2.46 -10.51 3.94
N ILE A 38 -2.78 -9.67 4.94
CA ILE A 38 -3.85 -8.68 4.87
C ILE A 38 -3.23 -7.29 4.65
N TYR A 39 -3.61 -6.61 3.58
CA TYR A 39 -3.15 -5.27 3.25
C TYR A 39 -4.27 -4.27 3.41
N ALA A 40 -3.99 -3.15 4.07
CA ALA A 40 -4.88 -1.99 4.08
C ALA A 40 -4.63 -1.12 2.83
N TYR A 41 -5.71 -0.75 2.15
CA TYR A 41 -5.72 0.27 1.11
C TYR A 41 -6.51 1.47 1.59
N VAL A 42 -5.83 2.60 1.77
CA VAL A 42 -6.32 3.70 2.60
C VAL A 42 -6.15 5.06 1.94
N ASN A 43 -6.93 6.03 2.40
CA ASN A 43 -6.50 7.42 2.32
C ASN A 43 -5.40 7.65 3.37
N HIS A 44 -4.20 8.09 2.96
CA HIS A 44 -3.07 8.20 3.88
C HIS A 44 -3.14 9.40 4.86
N ASN A 45 -4.24 10.16 4.85
CA ASN A 45 -4.67 10.87 6.06
C ASN A 45 -5.29 9.85 7.04
N LEU A 46 -4.53 9.43 8.04
CA LEU A 46 -4.93 8.34 8.93
C LEU A 46 -6.14 8.65 9.82
N ILE A 47 -6.45 9.92 10.08
CA ILE A 47 -7.72 10.28 10.74
C ILE A 47 -8.89 9.87 9.83
N GLU A 48 -8.80 10.17 8.54
CA GLU A 48 -9.84 9.80 7.58
C GLU A 48 -9.92 8.28 7.37
N ALA A 49 -8.77 7.61 7.30
CA ALA A 49 -8.73 6.15 7.11
C ALA A 49 -9.33 5.38 8.29
N VAL A 50 -8.87 5.70 9.51
CA VAL A 50 -9.14 4.90 10.71
C VAL A 50 -10.41 5.36 11.41
N GLU A 51 -10.56 6.67 11.63
CA GLU A 51 -11.69 7.22 12.39
C GLU A 51 -12.91 7.49 11.52
N LEU A 52 -12.71 7.83 10.23
CA LEU A 52 -13.80 8.17 9.30
C LEU A 52 -14.07 7.08 8.25
N GLY A 53 -13.37 5.95 8.31
CA GLY A 53 -13.69 4.73 7.58
C GLY A 53 -13.17 4.62 6.15
N ALA A 54 -12.24 5.49 5.71
CA ALA A 54 -11.65 5.44 4.37
C ALA A 54 -10.57 4.33 4.23
N THR A 55 -10.94 3.08 4.58
CA THR A 55 -10.07 1.89 4.56
C THR A 55 -10.75 0.70 3.87
N ALA A 56 -10.02 0.06 2.96
CA ALA A 56 -10.38 -1.23 2.39
C ALA A 56 -9.28 -2.27 2.69
N HIS A 57 -9.60 -3.56 2.55
CA HIS A 57 -8.64 -4.64 2.74
C HIS A 57 -8.49 -5.52 1.51
N PHE A 58 -7.26 -5.98 1.26
CA PHE A 58 -6.95 -7.10 0.39
C PHE A 58 -6.50 -8.30 1.22
N THR A 59 -7.08 -9.47 0.96
CA THR A 59 -6.56 -10.75 1.45
C THR A 59 -5.76 -11.38 0.32
N VAL A 60 -4.46 -11.55 0.54
CA VAL A 60 -3.53 -12.08 -0.47
C VAL A 60 -3.01 -13.42 0.00
N GLU A 61 -3.28 -14.46 -0.79
CA GLU A 61 -2.76 -15.80 -0.58
C GLU A 61 -1.36 -15.95 -1.20
N GLY A 62 -0.54 -16.84 -0.65
CA GLY A 62 0.81 -17.10 -1.15
C GLY A 62 1.77 -17.55 -0.05
N ASN A 63 3.05 -17.67 -0.40
CA ASN A 63 4.12 -17.99 0.53
C ASN A 63 4.90 -16.72 0.88
N TRP A 64 5.33 -16.61 2.13
CA TRP A 64 6.17 -15.51 2.61
C TRP A 64 7.59 -15.60 2.04
N ASP A 65 8.17 -14.45 1.69
CA ASP A 65 9.53 -14.30 1.17
C ASP A 65 10.42 -13.58 2.20
N ASP A 66 11.31 -14.32 2.88
CA ASP A 66 12.21 -13.78 3.89
C ASP A 66 13.32 -12.89 3.31
N ASP A 67 13.62 -12.99 2.01
CA ASP A 67 14.59 -12.10 1.35
C ASP A 67 14.04 -10.66 1.24
N LEU A 68 12.71 -10.52 1.13
CA LEU A 68 12.04 -9.21 1.09
C LEU A 68 11.81 -8.65 2.49
N MET A 69 11.37 -9.46 3.45
CA MET A 69 11.13 -9.02 4.81
C MET A 69 11.18 -10.21 5.78
N MET A 70 11.96 -10.11 6.84
CA MET A 70 12.01 -11.11 7.91
C MET A 70 12.12 -10.44 9.27
N GLN A 71 11.42 -10.99 10.28
CA GLN A 71 11.66 -10.65 11.67
C GLN A 71 12.90 -11.41 12.17
N VAL A 72 14.07 -10.77 12.09
CA VAL A 72 15.34 -11.37 12.54
C VAL A 72 15.31 -11.70 14.03
N GLU A 73 14.71 -10.82 14.83
CA GLU A 73 14.56 -11.00 16.27
C GLU A 73 13.18 -10.50 16.72
N PRO A 74 12.43 -11.30 17.49
CA PRO A 74 11.17 -10.85 18.05
C PRO A 74 11.39 -9.81 19.17
N PRO A 75 10.41 -8.93 19.42
CA PRO A 75 10.47 -8.00 20.55
C PRO A 75 10.79 -8.73 21.87
N LYS A 76 11.86 -8.29 22.53
CA LYS A 76 12.31 -8.79 23.84
C LYS A 76 12.70 -7.62 24.75
N ALA A 77 12.78 -7.87 26.06
CA ALA A 77 13.29 -6.88 26.99
C ALA A 77 14.70 -6.44 26.57
N ILE A 78 14.99 -5.14 26.67
CA ILE A 78 16.31 -4.59 26.39
C ILE A 78 17.28 -5.17 27.42
N ALA A 79 18.40 -5.73 26.95
CA ALA A 79 19.44 -6.24 27.84
C ALA A 79 20.02 -5.09 28.68
N SER A 80 20.11 -5.30 29.99
CA SER A 80 20.74 -4.37 30.94
C SER A 80 22.23 -4.22 30.69
#